data_AF-A0A7I6N2Y8-F1
#
_entry.id   AF-A0A7I6N2Y8-F1
#
_cell.length_a   1.000
_cell.length_b   1.000
_cell.length_c   1.000
_cell.angle_alpha   90.00
_cell.angle_beta   90.00
_cell.angle_gamma   90.00
#
_symmetry.space_group_name_H-M   'P 1'
#
loop_
_entity.id
_entity.type
_entity.pdbx_description
1 polymer ?
#
loop_
_entity_poly.entity_id
_entity_poly.type
_entity_poly.pdbx_seq_one_letter_code
_entity_poly.pdbx_strand_id
1 'polypeptide(L)'
;MGEDTMEKITVKLTERDIELLKLLGRYGVISIKDINEKFFQSSRYYRTRLLKLEKGGYIIRSKRKYVYLGIEGKRYLENINHSIKSINSNENYRRRLADIYKLLSRLTEFEIVTNTEVREENFNVLSTKRYRFYGKVKGKLGEEYWVYRITKIKNHDEVSIKGKRLDISMIKKDIEERTHENANTNVNVMIFIDDELTLKLYKEDTTTLKINKEIVLLYNEKNIDFVNNVIAKGIDSRENIISMLKRRKCNVEENKSIAAADFVISKNDNIKQYVFNLSNKDLKKEKAFQSYLDILLNKDLVAIACYNEETQDYKNLYPGIEVIALEKPLTM
;
A
#
# COMPACT_ATOMS: atom_id res chain seq x y z
N MET A 1 43.61 25.87 5.03
CA MET A 1 42.44 25.70 5.91
C MET A 1 41.67 27.00 5.90
N GLY A 2 40.58 27.08 5.12
CA GLY A 2 39.65 28.19 5.17
C GLY A 2 38.37 27.66 5.81
N GLU A 3 38.12 28.05 7.06
CA GLU A 3 36.78 27.93 7.65
C GLU A 3 35.90 28.96 6.98
N ASP A 4 35.20 28.52 5.94
CA ASP A 4 34.16 29.27 5.27
C ASP A 4 32.99 29.39 6.27
N THR A 5 33.06 30.41 7.11
CA THR A 5 32.03 30.75 8.10
C THR A 5 30.82 31.26 7.32
N MET A 6 29.96 30.33 6.93
CA MET A 6 28.69 30.64 6.27
C MET A 6 27.89 31.60 7.15
N GLU A 7 27.74 32.83 6.67
CA GLU A 7 26.95 33.88 7.31
C GLU A 7 25.53 33.35 7.57
N LYS A 8 25.15 33.24 8.86
CA LYS A 8 23.83 32.74 9.27
C LYS A 8 22.76 33.75 8.89
N ILE A 9 21.94 33.40 7.90
CA ILE A 9 20.81 34.25 7.47
C ILE A 9 19.56 33.87 8.27
N THR A 10 18.85 34.87 8.80
CA THR A 10 17.54 34.66 9.41
C THR A 10 16.51 34.37 8.32
N VAL A 11 15.97 33.15 8.31
CA VAL A 11 14.95 32.72 7.33
C VAL A 11 13.56 32.77 7.96
N LYS A 12 12.67 33.60 7.41
CA LYS A 12 11.24 33.51 7.73
C LYS A 12 10.68 32.22 7.11
N LEU A 13 10.24 31.29 7.96
CA LEU A 13 9.64 30.02 7.54
C LEU A 13 8.24 30.25 6.95
N THR A 14 7.92 29.54 5.88
CA THR A 14 6.58 29.43 5.29
C THR A 14 5.92 28.14 5.75
N GLU A 15 4.61 28.01 5.55
CA GLU A 15 3.87 26.78 5.89
C GLU A 15 4.44 25.53 5.23
N ARG A 16 4.87 25.63 3.96
CA ARG A 16 5.50 24.52 3.24
C ARG A 16 6.85 24.11 3.84
N ASP A 17 7.62 25.07 4.36
CA ASP A 17 8.87 24.73 5.04
C ASP A 17 8.60 24.05 6.37
N ILE A 18 7.59 24.52 7.12
CA ILE A 18 7.19 23.89 8.37
C ILE A 18 6.73 22.46 8.11
N GLU A 19 5.93 22.22 7.06
CA GLU A 19 5.52 20.87 6.67
C GLU A 19 6.74 20.00 6.28
N LEU A 20 7.68 20.53 5.49
CA LEU A 20 8.92 19.83 5.17
C LEU A 20 9.71 19.47 6.44
N LEU A 21 9.86 20.40 7.39
CA LEU A 21 10.54 20.14 8.66
C LEU A 21 9.82 19.05 9.45
N LYS A 22 8.48 19.09 9.55
CA LYS A 22 7.69 18.04 10.21
C LYS A 22 7.88 16.67 9.56
N LEU A 23 7.87 16.60 8.21
CA LEU A 23 8.15 15.36 7.49
C LEU A 23 9.58 14.85 7.75
N LEU A 24 10.57 15.74 7.78
CA LEU A 24 11.94 15.38 8.14
C LEU A 24 12.06 14.96 9.60
N GLY A 25 11.27 15.55 10.51
CA GLY A 25 11.17 15.11 11.92
C GLY A 25 10.64 13.69 12.02
N ARG A 26 9.57 13.38 11.28
CA ARG A 26 8.92 12.06 11.30
C ARG A 26 9.72 10.96 10.60
N TYR A 27 10.18 11.22 9.38
CA TYR A 27 10.87 10.22 8.55
C TYR A 27 12.39 10.25 8.66
N GLY A 28 12.96 11.34 9.20
CA GLY A 28 14.40 11.55 9.35
C GLY A 28 15.07 12.06 8.07
N VAL A 29 14.92 11.31 6.98
CA VAL A 29 15.59 11.59 5.70
C VAL A 29 14.61 11.48 4.55
N ILE A 30 14.65 12.46 3.64
CA ILE A 30 13.84 12.46 2.41
C ILE A 30 14.75 12.77 1.22
N SER A 31 14.48 12.16 0.06
CA SER A 31 15.21 12.50 -1.15
C SER A 31 14.81 13.87 -1.69
N ILE A 32 15.76 14.60 -2.29
CA ILE A 32 15.47 15.89 -2.92
C ILE A 32 14.42 15.73 -4.02
N LYS A 33 14.40 14.57 -4.71
CA LYS A 33 13.40 14.24 -5.74
C LYS A 33 12.00 14.19 -5.15
N ASP A 34 11.80 13.43 -4.08
CA ASP A 34 10.44 13.24 -3.52
C ASP A 34 9.91 14.54 -2.87
N ILE A 35 10.79 15.37 -2.30
CA ILE A 35 10.38 16.71 -1.82
C ILE A 35 10.00 17.60 -3.02
N ASN A 36 10.73 17.54 -4.14
CA ASN A 36 10.37 18.30 -5.34
C ASN A 36 8.98 17.90 -5.85
N GLU A 37 8.72 16.60 -5.95
CA GLU A 37 7.43 16.04 -6.39
C GLU A 37 6.28 16.40 -5.45
N LYS A 38 6.50 16.37 -4.13
CA LYS A 38 5.44 16.68 -3.16
C LYS A 38 5.10 18.16 -3.08
N PHE A 39 6.10 19.04 -3.09
CA PHE A 39 5.91 20.43 -2.68
C PHE A 39 5.89 21.45 -3.83
N PHE A 40 6.25 21.08 -5.07
CA PHE A 40 6.56 22.09 -6.09
C PHE A 40 6.08 21.79 -7.51
N GLN A 41 5.50 22.81 -8.13
CA GLN A 41 5.19 22.89 -9.56
C GLN A 41 6.39 23.40 -10.40
N SER A 42 7.48 23.89 -9.77
CA SER A 42 8.66 24.47 -10.44
C SER A 42 9.99 24.11 -9.76
N SER A 43 10.89 23.50 -10.53
CA SER A 43 12.21 23.01 -10.07
C SER A 43 13.17 24.11 -9.60
N ARG A 44 13.01 25.36 -10.08
CA ARG A 44 13.87 26.50 -9.73
C ARG A 44 13.53 27.08 -8.37
N TYR A 45 12.24 27.22 -8.06
CA TYR A 45 11.77 27.75 -6.79
C TYR A 45 12.19 26.85 -5.62
N TYR A 46 11.98 25.54 -5.78
CA TYR A 46 12.37 24.55 -4.78
C TYR A 46 13.86 24.60 -4.40
N ARG A 47 14.74 24.59 -5.41
CA ARG A 47 16.19 24.62 -5.18
C ARG A 47 16.64 25.88 -4.43
N THR A 48 16.03 27.01 -4.76
CA THR A 48 16.29 28.29 -4.10
C THR A 48 15.82 28.26 -2.65
N ARG A 49 14.64 27.67 -2.39
CA ARG A 49 14.11 27.56 -1.02
C ARG A 49 14.95 26.64 -0.15
N LEU A 50 15.35 25.46 -0.65
CA LEU A 50 16.25 24.59 0.09
C LEU A 50 17.61 25.25 0.40
N LEU A 51 18.17 26.01 -0.55
CA LEU A 51 19.42 26.72 -0.31
C LEU A 51 19.26 27.73 0.84
N LYS A 52 18.14 28.46 0.89
CA LYS A 52 17.84 29.38 1.99
C LYS A 52 17.72 28.64 3.33
N LEU A 53 16.95 27.54 3.37
CA LEU A 53 16.80 26.73 4.58
C LEU A 53 18.13 26.13 5.06
N GLU A 54 19.00 25.72 4.14
CA GLU A 54 20.34 25.21 4.47
C GLU A 54 21.24 26.31 5.04
N LYS A 55 21.30 27.49 4.41
CA LYS A 55 22.04 28.66 4.95
C LYS A 55 21.52 29.10 6.32
N GLY A 56 20.21 28.98 6.55
CA GLY A 56 19.60 29.24 7.85
C GLY A 56 19.80 28.12 8.89
N GLY A 57 20.47 27.01 8.54
CA GLY A 57 20.74 25.90 9.46
C GLY A 57 19.51 25.02 9.77
N TYR A 58 18.40 25.19 9.06
CA TYR A 58 17.17 24.41 9.26
C TYR A 58 17.27 22.99 8.69
N ILE A 59 17.99 22.84 7.59
CA ILE A 59 18.22 21.56 6.92
C ILE A 59 19.69 21.41 6.56
N ILE A 60 20.09 20.20 6.22
CA ILE A 60 21.40 19.90 5.64
C ILE A 60 21.17 19.01 4.41
N ARG A 61 21.91 19.27 3.32
CA ARG A 61 21.84 18.48 2.09
C ARG A 61 23.09 17.60 1.93
N SER A 62 22.92 16.28 1.95
CA SER A 62 24.03 15.34 1.67
C SER A 62 24.14 15.06 0.18
N LYS A 63 25.32 15.27 -0.39
CA LYS A 63 25.68 14.91 -1.78
C LYS A 63 24.61 15.32 -2.82
N ARG A 64 23.84 16.39 -2.53
CA ARG A 64 22.69 16.86 -3.33
C ARG A 64 21.64 15.77 -3.64
N LYS A 65 21.51 14.74 -2.80
CA LYS A 65 20.55 13.64 -2.99
C LYS A 65 19.51 13.56 -1.89
N TYR A 66 19.92 13.78 -0.64
CA TYR A 66 19.06 13.64 0.53
C TYR A 66 19.09 14.91 1.38
N VAL A 67 17.98 15.13 2.09
CA VAL A 67 17.80 16.23 3.04
C VAL A 67 17.52 15.64 4.42
N TYR A 68 18.09 16.26 5.45
CA TYR A 68 17.89 15.94 6.87
C TYR A 68 17.78 17.24 7.67
N LEU A 69 17.26 17.17 8.89
CA LEU A 69 17.18 18.32 9.80
C LEU A 69 18.58 18.81 10.18
N GLY A 70 18.76 20.13 10.07
CA GLY A 70 19.87 20.85 10.67
C GLY A 70 19.58 21.20 12.13
N ILE A 71 20.55 21.84 12.79
CA ILE A 71 20.46 22.18 14.23
C ILE A 71 19.26 23.09 14.50
N GLU A 72 19.07 24.15 13.69
CA GLU A 72 17.96 25.09 13.89
C GLU A 72 16.61 24.46 13.53
N GLY A 73 16.58 23.51 12.60
CA GLY A 73 15.36 22.76 12.26
C GLY A 73 14.92 21.85 13.41
N LYS A 74 15.87 21.21 14.09
CA LYS A 74 15.59 20.41 15.29
C LYS A 74 15.05 21.28 16.42
N ARG A 75 15.75 22.39 16.74
CA ARG A 75 15.30 23.36 17.76
C ARG A 75 13.90 23.88 17.46
N TYR A 76 13.62 24.21 16.20
CA TYR A 76 12.29 24.67 15.80
C TYR A 76 11.22 23.61 16.08
N LEU A 77 11.46 22.35 15.73
CA LEU A 77 10.50 21.26 15.96
C LEU A 77 10.32 20.94 17.46
N GLU A 78 11.40 20.96 18.24
CA GLU A 78 11.37 20.83 19.71
C GLU A 78 10.48 21.93 20.33
N ASN A 79 10.64 23.19 19.89
CA ASN A 79 9.85 24.31 20.39
C ASN A 79 8.34 24.20 20.10
N ILE A 80 7.95 23.43 19.09
CA ILE A 80 6.53 23.16 18.76
C ILE A 80 6.07 21.77 19.21
N ASN A 81 6.83 21.12 20.11
CA ASN A 81 6.57 19.78 20.65
C ASN A 81 6.37 18.70 19.57
N HIS A 82 7.10 18.79 18.46
CA HIS A 82 7.04 17.79 17.40
C HIS A 82 8.14 16.75 17.58
N SER A 83 7.81 15.47 17.41
CA SER A 83 8.78 14.38 17.52
C SER A 83 9.87 14.47 16.45
N ILE A 84 11.10 14.12 16.85
CA ILE A 84 12.28 14.11 15.98
C ILE A 84 12.90 12.73 16.00
N LYS A 85 12.87 12.07 14.85
CA LYS A 85 13.53 10.80 14.64
C LYS A 85 15.05 10.94 14.73
N SER A 86 15.67 10.08 15.53
CA SER A 86 17.13 9.93 15.52
C SER A 86 17.62 9.28 14.22
N ILE A 87 18.70 9.82 13.66
CA ILE A 87 19.31 9.35 12.41
C ILE A 87 20.77 9.02 12.70
N ASN A 88 21.20 7.81 12.36
CA ASN A 88 22.61 7.42 12.47
C ASN A 88 23.43 7.85 11.23
N SER A 89 24.75 7.64 11.28
CA SER A 89 25.68 7.97 10.19
C SER A 89 25.63 6.99 9.01
N ASN A 90 24.93 5.86 9.12
CA ASN A 90 24.95 4.79 8.12
C ASN A 90 24.18 5.18 6.84
N GLU A 91 24.87 5.24 5.70
CA GLU A 91 24.29 5.64 4.41
C GLU A 91 23.18 4.68 3.93
N ASN A 92 23.32 3.38 4.17
CA ASN A 92 22.30 2.39 3.80
C ASN A 92 21.03 2.57 4.62
N TYR A 93 21.17 2.88 5.92
CA TYR A 93 20.03 3.19 6.78
C TYR A 93 19.31 4.46 6.32
N ARG A 94 20.04 5.53 5.99
CA ARG A 94 19.46 6.77 5.47
C ARG A 94 18.74 6.58 4.13
N ARG A 95 19.34 5.81 3.20
CA ARG A 95 18.69 5.43 1.94
C ARG A 95 17.36 4.71 2.21
N ARG A 96 17.36 3.76 3.14
CA ARG A 96 16.15 3.04 3.53
C ARG A 96 15.07 3.97 4.09
N LEU A 97 15.42 4.93 4.95
CA LEU A 97 14.44 5.89 5.45
C LEU A 97 13.79 6.71 4.33
N ALA A 98 14.59 7.13 3.35
CA ALA A 98 14.06 7.79 2.16
C ALA A 98 13.15 6.86 1.34
N ASP A 99 13.52 5.58 1.18
CA ASP A 99 12.66 4.60 0.49
C ASP A 99 11.34 4.34 1.23
N ILE A 100 11.35 4.33 2.57
CA ILE A 100 10.14 4.22 3.40
C ILE A 100 9.21 5.41 3.14
N TYR A 101 9.75 6.63 3.19
CA TYR A 101 8.98 7.83 2.87
C TYR A 101 8.41 7.75 1.45
N LYS A 102 9.24 7.40 0.46
CA LYS A 102 8.84 7.34 -0.96
C LYS A 102 7.62 6.46 -1.20
N LEU A 103 7.53 5.32 -0.51
CA LEU A 103 6.37 4.44 -0.64
C LEU A 103 5.19 4.95 0.22
N LEU A 104 5.41 5.13 1.53
CA LEU A 104 4.30 5.40 2.45
C LEU A 104 3.63 6.75 2.18
N SER A 105 4.38 7.77 1.76
CA SER A 105 3.79 9.09 1.43
C SER A 105 2.78 9.06 0.28
N ARG A 106 2.76 7.97 -0.50
CA ARG A 106 1.83 7.78 -1.61
C ARG A 106 0.56 7.00 -1.23
N LEU A 107 0.51 6.43 -0.03
CA LEU A 107 -0.64 5.72 0.51
C LEU A 107 -1.56 6.73 1.22
N THR A 108 -2.05 7.71 0.48
CA THR A 108 -2.68 8.94 1.01
C THR A 108 -4.02 8.70 1.69
N GLU A 109 -4.71 7.61 1.35
CA GLU A 109 -6.01 7.27 1.93
C GLU A 109 -5.91 6.39 3.20
N PHE A 110 -4.69 6.12 3.66
CA PHE A 110 -4.44 5.37 4.88
C PHE A 110 -3.95 6.25 6.03
N GLU A 111 -4.32 5.86 7.25
CA GLU A 111 -3.58 6.26 8.43
C GLU A 111 -2.25 5.48 8.45
N ILE A 112 -1.12 6.17 8.57
CA ILE A 112 0.20 5.56 8.48
C ILE A 112 0.86 5.54 9.86
N VAL A 113 1.40 4.39 10.25
CA VAL A 113 2.32 4.24 11.40
C VAL A 113 3.65 3.69 10.87
N THR A 114 4.68 4.52 10.87
CA THR A 114 6.00 4.15 10.35
C THR A 114 6.64 3.05 11.19
N ASN A 115 7.59 2.32 10.62
CA ASN A 115 8.33 1.26 11.33
C ASN A 115 8.99 1.71 12.65
N THR A 116 9.18 3.01 12.86
CA THR A 116 9.85 3.53 14.06
C THR A 116 8.85 3.89 15.13
N GLU A 117 7.71 4.46 14.74
CA GLU A 117 6.57 4.66 15.63
C GLU A 117 6.12 3.29 16.21
N VAL A 118 6.03 2.25 15.37
CA VAL A 118 5.75 0.87 15.83
C VAL A 118 6.78 0.34 16.83
N ARG A 119 8.05 0.74 16.72
CA ARG A 119 9.13 0.32 17.64
C ARG A 119 9.04 1.01 18.99
N GLU A 120 8.70 2.30 18.97
CA GLU A 120 8.56 3.11 20.19
C GLU A 120 7.35 2.66 21.02
N GLU A 121 6.29 2.19 20.36
CA GLU A 121 5.09 1.63 21.01
C GLU A 121 5.33 0.24 21.62
N ASN A 122 6.27 -0.55 21.08
CA ASN A 122 6.47 -1.95 21.46
C ASN A 122 7.90 -2.19 21.98
N PHE A 123 8.16 -1.75 23.21
CA PHE A 123 9.47 -1.83 23.90
C PHE A 123 10.07 -3.26 24.00
N ASN A 124 9.26 -4.31 23.84
CA ASN A 124 9.67 -5.72 24.07
C ASN A 124 9.79 -6.60 22.82
N VAL A 125 9.62 -6.05 21.61
CA VAL A 125 9.76 -6.87 20.39
C VAL A 125 11.22 -6.90 19.92
N LEU A 126 11.95 -7.91 20.42
CA LEU A 126 13.36 -8.21 20.14
C LEU A 126 13.67 -8.46 18.63
N SER A 127 12.68 -8.63 17.75
CA SER A 127 12.89 -8.83 16.29
C SER A 127 13.15 -7.56 15.46
N THR A 128 13.11 -6.37 16.06
CA THR A 128 13.12 -5.08 15.31
C THR A 128 14.47 -4.71 14.64
N LYS A 129 15.45 -5.62 14.62
CA LYS A 129 16.69 -5.53 13.81
C LYS A 129 16.47 -5.65 12.30
N ARG A 130 15.25 -5.95 11.85
CA ARG A 130 15.00 -6.31 10.45
C ARG A 130 14.67 -5.09 9.60
N TYR A 131 15.69 -4.63 8.87
CA TYR A 131 15.64 -3.61 7.83
C TYR A 131 14.74 -3.98 6.63
N ARG A 132 13.54 -4.56 6.82
CA ARG A 132 12.64 -4.94 5.72
C ARG A 132 11.22 -4.43 5.88
N PHE A 133 10.71 -4.34 7.09
CA PHE A 133 9.42 -3.73 7.41
C PHE A 133 9.41 -2.20 7.27
N TYR A 134 8.44 -1.64 6.54
CA TYR A 134 8.33 -0.21 6.25
C TYR A 134 7.41 0.52 7.24
N GLY A 135 6.37 -0.15 7.72
CA GLY A 135 5.38 0.40 8.65
C GLY A 135 4.04 -0.30 8.51
N LYS A 136 3.06 0.18 9.27
CA LYS A 136 1.66 -0.21 9.19
C LYS A 136 0.86 0.87 8.48
N VAL A 137 -0.18 0.46 7.77
CA VAL A 137 -1.19 1.35 7.22
C VAL A 137 -2.56 0.85 7.59
N LYS A 138 -3.47 1.76 7.96
CA LYS A 138 -4.83 1.42 8.38
C LYS A 138 -5.84 2.13 7.48
N GLY A 139 -6.72 1.35 6.84
CA GLY A 139 -7.77 1.85 5.96
C GLY A 139 -8.94 2.43 6.75
N LYS A 140 -9.91 3.04 6.05
CA LYS A 140 -11.07 3.70 6.65
C LYS A 140 -11.97 2.76 7.44
N LEU A 141 -12.08 1.50 7.02
CA LEU A 141 -12.84 0.47 7.74
C LEU A 141 -12.05 -0.19 8.88
N GLY A 142 -10.84 0.29 9.17
CA GLY A 142 -10.03 -0.20 10.28
C GLY A 142 -9.13 -1.39 9.95
N GLU A 143 -9.16 -1.91 8.72
CA GLU A 143 -8.22 -2.92 8.27
C GLU A 143 -6.78 -2.40 8.32
N GLU A 144 -5.92 -3.10 9.05
CA GLU A 144 -4.48 -2.81 9.15
C GLU A 144 -3.68 -3.71 8.21
N TYR A 145 -2.70 -3.14 7.51
CA TYR A 145 -1.76 -3.85 6.64
C TYR A 145 -0.32 -3.53 7.06
N TRP A 146 0.51 -4.57 7.14
CA TRP A 146 1.96 -4.43 7.28
C TRP A 146 2.60 -4.26 5.92
N VAL A 147 3.34 -3.17 5.74
CA VAL A 147 3.86 -2.76 4.44
C VAL A 147 5.32 -3.17 4.27
N TYR A 148 5.59 -3.78 3.12
CA TYR A 148 6.91 -4.20 2.66
C TYR A 148 7.14 -3.71 1.24
N ARG A 149 8.42 -3.56 0.89
CA ARG A 149 8.84 -3.28 -0.49
C ARG A 149 10.04 -4.12 -0.88
N ILE A 150 9.95 -4.77 -2.02
CA ILE A 150 11.06 -5.53 -2.63
C ILE A 150 11.58 -4.73 -3.81
N THR A 151 12.80 -4.21 -3.67
CA THR A 151 13.41 -3.40 -4.72
C THR A 151 13.87 -4.26 -5.88
N LYS A 152 13.94 -3.64 -7.05
CA LYS A 152 14.30 -4.33 -8.29
C LYS A 152 15.66 -4.98 -8.28
N ILE A 153 15.81 -6.02 -9.09
CA ILE A 153 17.11 -6.61 -9.41
C ILE A 153 17.93 -5.58 -10.19
N LYS A 154 19.19 -5.39 -9.81
CA LYS A 154 20.08 -4.42 -10.49
C LYS A 154 20.65 -4.99 -11.80
N ASN A 155 21.09 -6.25 -11.75
CA ASN A 155 21.71 -6.95 -12.87
C ASN A 155 21.00 -8.30 -13.06
N HIS A 156 20.77 -8.72 -14.29
CA HIS A 156 20.10 -9.99 -14.60
C HIS A 156 21.06 -11.21 -14.56
N ASP A 157 22.15 -11.11 -13.80
CA ASP A 157 23.09 -12.21 -13.59
C ASP A 157 22.60 -13.17 -12.49
N GLU A 158 23.10 -14.41 -12.52
CA GLU A 158 22.68 -15.49 -11.60
C GLU A 158 22.94 -15.12 -10.12
N VAL A 159 24.04 -14.41 -9.85
CA VAL A 159 24.42 -13.96 -8.51
C VAL A 159 23.38 -13.00 -7.94
N SER A 160 22.93 -12.04 -8.74
CA SER A 160 21.92 -11.05 -8.38
C SER A 160 20.54 -11.69 -8.19
N ILE A 161 20.19 -12.66 -9.05
CA ILE A 161 18.95 -13.43 -8.92
C ILE A 161 18.97 -14.25 -7.61
N LYS A 162 20.07 -14.95 -7.32
CA LYS A 162 20.23 -15.71 -6.07
C LYS A 162 20.16 -14.79 -4.84
N GLY A 163 20.84 -13.64 -4.89
CA GLY A 163 20.77 -12.62 -3.86
C GLY A 163 19.33 -12.09 -3.64
N LYS A 164 18.55 -11.95 -4.73
CA LYS A 164 17.15 -11.52 -4.65
C LYS A 164 16.25 -12.60 -4.05
N ARG A 165 16.44 -13.88 -4.40
CA ARG A 165 15.72 -14.99 -3.74
C ARG A 165 15.97 -15.02 -2.23
N LEU A 166 17.22 -14.81 -1.80
CA LEU A 166 17.55 -14.70 -0.37
C LEU A 166 16.84 -13.51 0.29
N ASP A 167 16.81 -12.34 -0.36
CA ASP A 167 16.12 -11.17 0.16
C ASP A 167 14.60 -11.42 0.31
N ILE A 168 13.95 -12.05 -0.67
CA ILE A 168 12.55 -12.47 -0.63
C ILE A 168 12.30 -13.43 0.55
N SER A 169 13.11 -14.48 0.68
CA SER A 169 13.00 -15.45 1.78
C SER A 169 13.14 -14.76 3.14
N MET A 170 14.06 -13.80 3.26
CA MET A 170 14.22 -13.04 4.50
C MET A 170 13.09 -12.04 4.78
N ILE A 171 12.33 -11.59 3.77
CA ILE A 171 11.07 -10.82 3.97
C ILE A 171 9.99 -11.75 4.52
N LYS A 172 9.80 -12.90 3.87
CA LYS A 172 8.82 -13.91 4.32
C LYS A 172 9.07 -14.34 5.77
N LYS A 173 10.34 -14.59 6.11
CA LYS A 173 10.76 -14.90 7.49
C LYS A 173 10.52 -13.74 8.47
N ASP A 174 10.67 -12.48 8.05
CA ASP A 174 10.31 -11.32 8.89
C ASP A 174 8.81 -11.24 9.15
N ILE A 175 7.98 -11.55 8.14
CA ILE A 175 6.53 -11.60 8.27
C ILE A 175 6.13 -12.68 9.29
N GLU A 176 6.63 -13.91 9.12
CA GLU A 176 6.32 -15.03 10.01
C GLU A 176 6.73 -14.77 11.46
N GLU A 177 7.94 -14.26 11.70
CA GLU A 177 8.38 -14.00 13.06
C GLU A 177 7.53 -12.93 13.74
N ARG A 178 7.16 -11.88 13.01
CA ARG A 178 6.29 -10.84 13.57
C ARG A 178 4.87 -11.33 13.80
N THR A 179 4.34 -12.26 12.99
CA THR A 179 3.03 -12.85 13.26
C THR A 179 3.05 -13.75 14.49
N HIS A 180 4.13 -14.52 14.67
CA HIS A 180 4.37 -15.35 15.85
C HIS A 180 4.52 -14.51 17.14
N GLU A 181 5.32 -13.43 17.11
CA GLU A 181 5.56 -12.57 18.27
C GLU A 181 4.29 -11.84 18.76
N ASN A 182 3.36 -11.53 17.86
CA ASN A 182 2.09 -10.90 18.22
C ASN A 182 1.01 -11.90 18.65
N ALA A 183 1.32 -13.21 18.69
CA ALA A 183 0.36 -14.30 18.91
C ALA A 183 -0.91 -14.20 18.04
N ASN A 184 -0.80 -13.54 16.88
CA ASN A 184 -1.94 -13.13 16.08
C ASN A 184 -1.74 -13.58 14.64
N THR A 185 -2.58 -14.52 14.19
CA THR A 185 -2.62 -14.95 12.79
C THR A 185 -3.40 -13.97 11.90
N ASN A 186 -4.09 -12.98 12.49
CA ASN A 186 -4.86 -11.95 11.78
C ASN A 186 -3.99 -10.79 11.28
N VAL A 187 -2.83 -11.08 10.70
CA VAL A 187 -1.99 -10.06 10.08
C VAL A 187 -2.31 -9.98 8.60
N ASN A 188 -2.62 -8.79 8.10
CA ASN A 188 -2.64 -8.53 6.65
C ASN A 188 -1.30 -7.93 6.23
N VAL A 189 -0.82 -8.33 5.05
CA VAL A 189 0.46 -7.87 4.52
C VAL A 189 0.26 -7.28 3.13
N MET A 190 0.91 -6.15 2.88
CA MET A 190 0.96 -5.49 1.59
C MET A 190 2.41 -5.38 1.12
N ILE A 191 2.72 -6.02 -0.01
CA ILE A 191 4.06 -6.14 -0.56
C ILE A 191 4.11 -5.46 -1.92
N PHE A 192 4.91 -4.40 -2.01
CA PHE A 192 5.18 -3.69 -3.25
C PHE A 192 6.47 -4.19 -3.90
N ILE A 193 6.42 -4.58 -5.17
CA ILE A 193 7.57 -5.10 -5.91
C ILE A 193 7.91 -4.19 -7.08
N ASP A 194 9.16 -3.76 -7.19
CA ASP A 194 9.55 -2.73 -8.17
C ASP A 194 9.56 -3.20 -9.64
N ASP A 195 9.63 -4.51 -9.92
CA ASP A 195 9.70 -5.04 -11.28
C ASP A 195 9.12 -6.46 -11.43
N GLU A 196 8.78 -6.85 -12.66
CA GLU A 196 8.13 -8.12 -13.00
C GLU A 196 8.99 -9.36 -12.74
N LEU A 197 10.32 -9.27 -12.96
CA LEU A 197 11.20 -10.42 -12.71
C LEU A 197 11.25 -10.71 -11.22
N THR A 198 11.37 -9.68 -10.38
CA THR A 198 11.29 -9.85 -8.92
C THR A 198 9.93 -10.42 -8.49
N LEU A 199 8.83 -9.99 -9.12
CA LEU A 199 7.50 -10.54 -8.85
C LEU A 199 7.41 -12.01 -9.22
N LYS A 200 8.01 -12.41 -10.35
CA LYS A 200 8.10 -13.81 -10.75
C LYS A 200 8.87 -14.63 -9.72
N LEU A 201 10.04 -14.17 -9.29
CA LEU A 201 10.84 -14.83 -8.25
C LEU A 201 10.08 -14.94 -6.93
N TYR A 202 9.28 -13.91 -6.56
CA TYR A 202 8.45 -13.95 -5.37
C TYR A 202 7.39 -15.05 -5.43
N LYS A 203 6.75 -15.22 -6.59
CA LYS A 203 5.72 -16.23 -6.83
C LYS A 203 6.26 -17.65 -6.96
N GLU A 204 7.50 -17.80 -7.43
CA GLU A 204 8.19 -19.11 -7.50
C GLU A 204 8.56 -19.64 -6.10
N ASP A 205 8.71 -18.76 -5.13
CA ASP A 205 8.94 -19.15 -3.74
C ASP A 205 7.63 -19.71 -3.14
N THR A 206 7.60 -21.03 -2.93
CA THR A 206 6.44 -21.78 -2.44
C THR A 206 6.22 -21.69 -0.93
N THR A 207 7.03 -20.91 -0.20
CA THR A 207 6.86 -20.71 1.24
C THR A 207 5.49 -20.10 1.51
N THR A 208 4.68 -20.82 2.28
CA THR A 208 3.32 -20.41 2.66
C THR A 208 3.36 -19.61 3.95
N LEU A 209 2.93 -18.35 3.90
CA LEU A 209 2.87 -17.47 5.07
C LEU A 209 1.60 -17.74 5.88
N LYS A 210 1.74 -17.85 7.21
CA LYS A 210 0.60 -17.92 8.14
C LYS A 210 0.07 -16.51 8.45
N ILE A 211 -0.63 -15.92 7.49
CA ILE A 211 -1.21 -14.57 7.53
C ILE A 211 -2.68 -14.60 7.07
N ASN A 212 -3.46 -13.58 7.44
CA ASN A 212 -4.88 -13.51 7.06
C ASN A 212 -5.05 -13.12 5.60
N LYS A 213 -4.33 -12.09 5.15
CA LYS A 213 -4.41 -11.59 3.78
C LYS A 213 -3.04 -11.16 3.29
N GLU A 214 -2.73 -11.53 2.05
CA GLU A 214 -1.55 -11.07 1.34
C GLU A 214 -1.96 -10.30 0.10
N ILE A 215 -1.47 -9.07 -0.05
CA ILE A 215 -1.61 -8.26 -1.25
C ILE A 215 -0.22 -8.06 -1.84
N VAL A 216 0.02 -8.61 -3.03
CA VAL A 216 1.30 -8.47 -3.74
C VAL A 216 1.08 -7.72 -5.03
N LEU A 217 1.69 -6.53 -5.15
CA LEU A 217 1.48 -5.62 -6.27
C LEU A 217 2.80 -5.10 -6.82
N LEU A 218 2.83 -4.79 -8.12
CA LEU A 218 3.93 -4.02 -8.69
C LEU A 218 3.87 -2.58 -8.17
N TYR A 219 5.03 -1.98 -7.90
CA TYR A 219 5.12 -0.58 -7.48
C TYR A 219 5.07 0.37 -8.69
N ASN A 220 3.86 0.75 -9.08
CA ASN A 220 3.57 1.70 -10.15
C ASN A 220 2.34 2.57 -9.80
N GLU A 221 2.10 3.64 -10.57
CA GLU A 221 0.98 4.58 -10.34
C GLU A 221 -0.37 3.85 -10.27
N LYS A 222 -0.67 3.04 -11.29
CA LYS A 222 -1.95 2.31 -11.39
C LYS A 222 -2.27 1.48 -10.14
N ASN A 223 -1.28 0.77 -9.59
CA ASN A 223 -1.48 -0.07 -8.41
C ASN A 223 -1.55 0.75 -7.11
N ILE A 224 -0.85 1.88 -7.04
CA ILE A 224 -0.98 2.82 -5.92
C ILE A 224 -2.38 3.45 -5.92
N ASP A 225 -2.90 3.83 -7.08
CA ASP A 225 -4.25 4.35 -7.23
C ASP A 225 -5.30 3.30 -6.85
N PHE A 226 -5.11 2.04 -7.26
CA PHE A 226 -5.95 0.93 -6.83
C PHE A 226 -5.94 0.79 -5.30
N VAL A 227 -4.77 0.82 -4.67
CA VAL A 227 -4.64 0.70 -3.21
C VAL A 227 -5.35 1.84 -2.47
N ASN A 228 -5.19 3.09 -2.92
CA ASN A 228 -5.84 4.24 -2.30
C ASN A 228 -7.36 4.26 -2.54
N ASN A 229 -7.79 3.96 -3.76
CA ASN A 229 -9.19 4.08 -4.13
C ASN A 229 -10.02 2.86 -3.79
N VAL A 230 -9.41 1.68 -3.67
CA VAL A 230 -10.13 0.43 -3.44
C VAL A 230 -9.81 -0.12 -2.07
N ILE A 231 -8.55 -0.43 -1.79
CA ILE A 231 -8.16 -1.11 -0.54
C ILE A 231 -8.36 -0.22 0.68
N ALA A 232 -7.87 1.02 0.67
CA ALA A 232 -8.02 1.95 1.80
C ALA A 232 -9.48 2.24 2.15
N LYS A 233 -10.34 2.29 1.14
CA LYS A 233 -11.78 2.56 1.32
C LYS A 233 -12.57 1.30 1.67
N GLY A 234 -11.92 0.13 1.71
CA GLY A 234 -12.58 -1.15 1.89
C GLY A 234 -13.55 -1.49 0.75
N ILE A 235 -13.34 -0.95 -0.45
CA ILE A 235 -14.21 -1.20 -1.61
C ILE A 235 -14.05 -2.61 -2.18
N ASP A 236 -12.92 -3.26 -1.89
CA ASP A 236 -12.73 -4.70 -2.14
C ASP A 236 -13.42 -5.59 -1.09
N SER A 237 -14.09 -5.00 -0.10
CA SER A 237 -14.78 -5.78 0.91
C SER A 237 -16.07 -6.35 0.32
N ARG A 238 -16.22 -7.66 0.51
CA ARG A 238 -17.48 -8.40 0.49
C ARG A 238 -18.65 -7.60 1.09
N GLU A 239 -18.40 -6.79 2.11
CA GLU A 239 -19.35 -5.93 2.79
C GLU A 239 -19.93 -4.80 1.93
N ASN A 240 -19.18 -4.24 0.97
CA ASN A 240 -19.72 -3.21 0.08
C ASN A 240 -20.70 -3.78 -0.93
N ILE A 241 -20.43 -4.95 -1.51
CA ILE A 241 -21.39 -5.67 -2.37
C ILE A 241 -22.64 -6.04 -1.55
N ILE A 242 -22.47 -6.56 -0.33
CA ILE A 242 -23.58 -6.84 0.59
C ILE A 242 -24.36 -5.56 0.92
N SER A 243 -23.70 -4.43 1.15
CA SER A 243 -24.36 -3.15 1.47
C SER A 243 -25.18 -2.61 0.29
N MET A 244 -24.68 -2.76 -0.95
CA MET A 244 -25.39 -2.37 -2.17
C MET A 244 -26.60 -3.27 -2.43
N LEU A 245 -26.47 -4.58 -2.21
CA LEU A 245 -27.57 -5.54 -2.33
C LEU A 245 -28.65 -5.31 -1.25
N LYS A 246 -28.25 -5.01 0.00
CA LYS A 246 -29.17 -4.63 1.08
C LYS A 246 -29.89 -3.31 0.80
N ARG A 247 -29.23 -2.31 0.19
CA ARG A 247 -29.88 -1.06 -0.28
C ARG A 247 -30.96 -1.31 -1.34
N ARG A 248 -30.86 -2.41 -2.10
CA ARG A 248 -31.90 -2.88 -3.04
C ARG A 248 -32.96 -3.78 -2.40
N LYS A 249 -32.99 -3.88 -1.05
CA LYS A 249 -33.90 -4.73 -0.26
C LYS A 249 -33.74 -6.24 -0.52
N CYS A 250 -32.57 -6.69 -0.98
CA CYS A 250 -32.29 -8.12 -1.11
C CYS A 250 -31.83 -8.71 0.24
N ASN A 251 -32.39 -9.85 0.64
CA ASN A 251 -31.87 -10.64 1.77
C ASN A 251 -30.66 -11.44 1.29
N VAL A 252 -29.47 -11.11 1.80
CA VAL A 252 -28.21 -11.72 1.38
C VAL A 252 -27.80 -12.80 2.39
N GLU A 253 -27.71 -14.04 1.93
CA GLU A 253 -27.18 -15.18 2.69
C GLU A 253 -25.78 -15.53 2.16
N GLU A 254 -24.84 -15.86 3.06
CA GLU A 254 -23.56 -16.42 2.63
C GLU A 254 -23.78 -17.81 2.03
N ASN A 255 -23.34 -18.03 0.79
CA ASN A 255 -23.37 -19.35 0.20
C ASN A 255 -22.21 -20.20 0.73
N LYS A 256 -22.51 -21.22 1.53
CA LYS A 256 -21.52 -22.21 1.98
C LYS A 256 -21.55 -23.51 1.17
N SER A 257 -22.52 -23.63 0.26
CA SER A 257 -22.87 -24.89 -0.42
C SER A 257 -22.37 -25.01 -1.86
N ILE A 258 -22.15 -23.89 -2.55
CA ILE A 258 -21.68 -23.88 -3.95
C ILE A 258 -20.35 -23.15 -4.03
N ALA A 259 -19.30 -23.89 -4.36
CA ALA A 259 -17.90 -23.45 -4.30
C ALA A 259 -17.52 -22.27 -5.22
N ALA A 260 -18.41 -21.86 -6.13
CA ALA A 260 -18.11 -20.86 -7.16
C ALA A 260 -18.94 -19.57 -7.06
N ALA A 261 -20.04 -19.56 -6.32
CA ALA A 261 -20.91 -18.38 -6.19
C ALA A 261 -20.43 -17.48 -5.05
N ASP A 262 -20.26 -16.18 -5.30
CA ASP A 262 -19.80 -15.22 -4.29
C ASP A 262 -20.90 -14.92 -3.25
N PHE A 263 -22.18 -14.95 -3.65
CA PHE A 263 -23.34 -14.68 -2.76
C PHE A 263 -24.60 -15.47 -3.14
N VAL A 264 -25.53 -15.62 -2.18
CA VAL A 264 -26.93 -15.97 -2.43
C VAL A 264 -27.83 -14.80 -2.06
N ILE A 265 -28.71 -14.42 -2.97
CA ILE A 265 -29.77 -13.44 -2.70
C ILE A 265 -31.13 -14.13 -2.73
N SER A 266 -31.93 -13.90 -1.70
CA SER A 266 -33.36 -14.25 -1.69
C SER A 266 -34.11 -13.19 -2.49
N LYS A 267 -34.79 -13.62 -3.56
CA LYS A 267 -35.69 -12.76 -4.35
C LYS A 267 -37.05 -12.70 -3.67
N ASN A 268 -37.54 -13.85 -3.20
CA ASN A 268 -38.77 -14.07 -2.41
C ASN A 268 -38.52 -15.24 -1.42
N ASP A 269 -39.46 -15.53 -0.50
CA ASP A 269 -39.32 -16.56 0.55
C ASP A 269 -38.94 -17.98 0.05
N ASN A 270 -39.22 -18.28 -1.22
CA ASN A 270 -39.01 -19.62 -1.81
C ASN A 270 -37.98 -19.66 -2.96
N ILE A 271 -37.34 -18.54 -3.31
CA ILE A 271 -36.47 -18.46 -4.49
C ILE A 271 -35.09 -17.89 -4.10
N LYS A 272 -34.05 -18.72 -4.25
CA LYS A 272 -32.64 -18.35 -4.08
C LYS A 272 -32.02 -18.06 -5.44
N GLN A 273 -31.22 -17.00 -5.52
CA GLN A 273 -30.44 -16.63 -6.70
C GLN A 273 -28.96 -16.56 -6.36
N TYR A 274 -28.14 -17.20 -7.18
CA TYR A 274 -26.69 -17.29 -6.98
C TYR A 274 -25.97 -16.21 -7.78
N VAL A 275 -25.16 -15.39 -7.12
CA VAL A 275 -24.48 -14.24 -7.72
C VAL A 275 -22.99 -14.53 -7.87
N PHE A 276 -22.49 -14.38 -9.10
CA PHE A 276 -21.08 -14.49 -9.45
C PHE A 276 -20.52 -13.11 -9.78
N ASN A 277 -19.48 -12.67 -9.06
CA ASN A 277 -18.80 -11.41 -9.31
C ASN A 277 -17.67 -11.62 -10.32
N LEU A 278 -17.91 -11.15 -11.56
CA LEU A 278 -16.98 -11.24 -12.67
C LEU A 278 -16.34 -9.89 -13.03
N SER A 279 -16.52 -8.85 -12.19
CA SER A 279 -16.09 -7.47 -12.47
C SER A 279 -14.59 -7.29 -12.77
N ASN A 280 -13.75 -8.28 -12.48
CA ASN A 280 -12.29 -8.22 -12.69
C ASN A 280 -11.77 -9.20 -13.76
N LYS A 281 -12.65 -9.85 -14.54
CA LYS A 281 -12.28 -10.84 -15.58
C LYS A 281 -11.30 -11.93 -15.08
N ASP A 282 -11.57 -12.47 -13.91
CA ASP A 282 -10.79 -13.58 -13.36
C ASP A 282 -11.10 -14.87 -14.14
N LEU A 283 -10.18 -15.28 -15.01
CA LEU A 283 -10.26 -16.50 -15.82
C LEU A 283 -10.58 -17.78 -15.02
N LYS A 284 -10.18 -17.86 -13.75
CA LYS A 284 -10.53 -19.01 -12.90
C LYS A 284 -12.00 -18.95 -12.48
N LYS A 285 -12.49 -17.76 -12.12
CA LYS A 285 -13.91 -17.55 -11.79
C LYS A 285 -14.81 -17.72 -13.00
N GLU A 286 -14.40 -17.22 -14.17
CA GLU A 286 -15.14 -17.42 -15.42
C GLU A 286 -15.22 -18.90 -15.77
N LYS A 287 -14.12 -19.66 -15.66
CA LYS A 287 -14.17 -21.12 -15.85
C LYS A 287 -15.07 -21.82 -14.84
N ALA A 288 -15.01 -21.42 -13.56
CA ALA A 288 -15.87 -22.00 -12.53
C ALA A 288 -17.36 -21.68 -12.76
N PHE A 289 -17.67 -20.45 -13.18
CA PHE A 289 -19.00 -20.01 -13.58
C PHE A 289 -19.51 -20.82 -14.78
N GLN A 290 -18.69 -21.00 -15.81
CA GLN A 290 -19.01 -21.81 -16.99
C GLN A 290 -19.29 -23.27 -16.63
N SER A 291 -18.39 -23.89 -15.85
CA SER A 291 -18.62 -25.25 -15.35
C SER A 291 -19.89 -25.37 -14.51
N TYR A 292 -20.33 -24.29 -13.87
CA TYR A 292 -21.57 -24.25 -13.08
C TYR A 292 -22.83 -24.05 -13.93
N LEU A 293 -22.76 -23.25 -15.00
CA LEU A 293 -23.83 -23.11 -16.00
C LEU A 293 -24.16 -24.44 -16.67
N ASP A 294 -23.13 -25.21 -17.03
CA ASP A 294 -23.30 -26.54 -17.65
C ASP A 294 -24.05 -27.53 -16.73
N ILE A 295 -23.97 -27.33 -15.42
CA ILE A 295 -24.59 -28.21 -14.42
C ILE A 295 -26.07 -27.84 -14.16
N LEU A 296 -26.49 -26.59 -14.37
CA LEU A 296 -27.73 -26.06 -13.78
C LEU A 296 -28.74 -25.39 -14.73
N LEU A 297 -28.71 -25.71 -16.02
CA LEU A 297 -29.71 -25.24 -16.99
C LEU A 297 -31.17 -25.63 -16.69
N ASN A 298 -31.50 -26.31 -15.58
CA ASN A 298 -32.86 -26.78 -15.30
C ASN A 298 -33.42 -26.57 -13.87
N LYS A 299 -32.75 -25.92 -12.89
CA LYS A 299 -33.33 -25.83 -11.52
C LYS A 299 -33.15 -24.53 -10.71
N ASP A 300 -32.09 -23.75 -10.88
CA ASP A 300 -31.80 -22.58 -10.02
C ASP A 300 -31.66 -21.26 -10.81
N LEU A 301 -32.01 -20.12 -10.18
CA LEU A 301 -31.80 -18.79 -10.77
C LEU A 301 -30.34 -18.34 -10.56
N VAL A 302 -29.70 -17.88 -11.64
CA VAL A 302 -28.32 -17.41 -11.65
C VAL A 302 -28.26 -15.93 -12.04
N ALA A 303 -27.33 -15.17 -11.45
CA ALA A 303 -27.04 -13.79 -11.82
C ALA A 303 -25.53 -13.49 -11.90
N ILE A 304 -25.17 -12.57 -12.77
CA ILE A 304 -23.81 -12.05 -12.96
C ILE A 304 -23.74 -10.64 -12.36
N ALA A 305 -22.78 -10.37 -11.49
CA ALA A 305 -22.42 -9.02 -11.07
C ALA A 305 -21.14 -8.57 -11.83
N CYS A 306 -21.24 -7.46 -12.57
CA CYS A 306 -20.16 -6.90 -13.38
C CYS A 306 -20.23 -5.36 -13.40
N TYR A 307 -19.18 -4.69 -13.86
CA TYR A 307 -19.24 -3.22 -13.95
C TYR A 307 -20.26 -2.75 -15.00
N ASN A 308 -20.84 -1.55 -14.81
CA ASN A 308 -21.88 -0.99 -15.69
C ASN A 308 -21.51 -1.03 -17.18
N GLU A 309 -20.26 -0.72 -17.50
CA GLU A 309 -19.71 -0.76 -18.87
C GLU A 309 -19.62 -2.15 -19.49
N GLU A 310 -19.58 -3.21 -18.68
CA GLU A 310 -19.50 -4.60 -19.11
C GLU A 310 -20.89 -5.26 -19.18
N THR A 311 -21.92 -4.56 -18.72
CA THR A 311 -23.27 -5.12 -18.56
C THR A 311 -23.85 -5.62 -19.88
N GLN A 312 -23.65 -4.89 -20.99
CA GLN A 312 -24.18 -5.30 -22.29
C GLN A 312 -23.43 -6.51 -22.84
N ASP A 313 -22.12 -6.59 -22.64
CA ASP A 313 -21.29 -7.73 -23.08
C ASP A 313 -21.75 -9.02 -22.39
N TYR A 314 -21.95 -8.98 -21.07
CA TYR A 314 -22.43 -10.14 -20.32
C TYR A 314 -23.87 -10.52 -20.66
N LYS A 315 -24.75 -9.55 -20.95
CA LYS A 315 -26.12 -9.84 -21.46
C LYS A 315 -26.11 -10.54 -22.81
N ASN A 316 -25.17 -10.17 -23.69
CA ASN A 316 -25.02 -10.77 -25.01
C ASN A 316 -24.42 -12.18 -24.91
N LEU A 317 -23.41 -12.37 -24.05
CA LEU A 317 -22.73 -13.65 -23.85
C LEU A 317 -23.63 -14.69 -23.16
N TYR A 318 -24.51 -14.24 -22.27
CA TYR A 318 -25.35 -15.11 -21.44
C TYR A 318 -26.83 -14.69 -21.52
N PRO A 319 -27.48 -14.90 -22.68
CA PRO A 319 -28.88 -14.51 -22.86
C PRO A 319 -29.78 -15.27 -21.88
N GLY A 320 -30.66 -14.55 -21.19
CA GLY A 320 -31.56 -15.12 -20.18
C GLY A 320 -31.02 -15.13 -18.75
N ILE A 321 -29.75 -14.79 -18.53
CA ILE A 321 -29.17 -14.62 -17.19
C ILE A 321 -29.33 -13.17 -16.73
N GLU A 322 -29.73 -12.98 -15.46
CA GLU A 322 -29.84 -11.64 -14.87
C GLU A 322 -28.45 -11.02 -14.67
N VAL A 323 -28.25 -9.78 -15.14
CA VAL A 323 -26.99 -9.04 -15.00
C VAL A 323 -27.18 -7.84 -14.07
N ILE A 324 -26.46 -7.88 -12.95
CA ILE A 324 -26.42 -6.86 -11.91
C ILE A 324 -25.27 -5.90 -12.21
N ALA A 325 -25.62 -4.69 -12.64
CA ALA A 325 -24.67 -3.64 -12.96
C ALA A 325 -24.10 -3.00 -11.68
N LEU A 326 -22.77 -2.98 -11.58
CA LEU A 326 -21.97 -2.37 -10.51
C LEU A 326 -21.42 -1.03 -10.98
N GLU A 327 -21.53 0.00 -10.16
CA GLU A 327 -20.85 1.27 -10.43
C GLU A 327 -19.35 1.07 -10.32
N LYS A 328 -18.63 1.40 -11.40
CA LYS A 328 -17.17 1.39 -11.37
C LYS A 328 -16.71 2.45 -10.36
N PRO A 329 -15.77 2.14 -9.47
CA PRO A 329 -15.20 3.17 -8.61
C PRO A 329 -14.63 4.26 -9.52
N LEU A 330 -15.11 5.50 -9.32
CA LEU A 330 -14.72 6.67 -10.12
C LEU A 330 -13.19 6.72 -10.23
N THR A 331 -12.68 6.44 -11.43
CA THR A 331 -11.33 6.78 -11.84
C THR A 331 -11.31 8.29 -12.06
N MET A 332 -10.71 9.04 -11.14
CA MET A 332 -10.26 10.41 -11.42
C MET A 332 -8.80 10.38 -11.82
#